data_AF-A0A952A3V3-F1
#
_entry.id   AF-A0A952A3V3-F1
#
_cell.length_a   1.000
_cell.length_b   1.000
_cell.length_c   1.000
_cell.angle_alpha   90.00
_cell.angle_beta   90.00
_cell.angle_gamma   90.00
#
_symmetry.space_group_name_H-M   'P 1'
#
loop_
_entity.id
_entity.type
_entity.pdbx_description
1 polymer ?
#
loop_
_entity_poly.entity_id
_entity_poly.type
_entity_poly.pdbx_seq_one_letter_code
_entity_poly.pdbx_strand_id
1 'polypeptide(L)' 'MSDEETKSDPIIIKKYANRRLYNTGSSSYITLDHLGEMTRAGVDFKVIE' A
#
# COMPACT_ATOMS: atom_id res chain seq x y z
N MET A 1 19.82 -10.75 -21.49
CA MET A 1 19.69 -10.15 -20.15
C MET A 1 18.39 -9.36 -20.23
N SER A 2 17.23 -10.00 -20.19
CA SER A 2 16.63 -10.69 -19.02
C SER A 2 16.59 -9.74 -17.85
N ASP A 3 15.45 -9.05 -17.69
CA ASP A 3 14.78 -8.77 -16.42
C ASP A 3 13.45 -8.06 -16.77
N GLU A 4 12.52 -8.85 -17.31
CA GLU A 4 11.12 -8.47 -17.42
C GLU A 4 10.48 -8.79 -16.06
N GLU A 5 10.77 -7.94 -15.08
CA GLU A 5 10.10 -8.00 -13.78
C GLU A 5 8.78 -7.25 -13.95
N THR A 6 7.69 -7.99 -14.13
CA THR A 6 6.33 -7.50 -13.92
C THR A 6 6.17 -7.21 -12.43
N LYS A 7 6.87 -6.18 -11.94
CA LYS A 7 6.66 -5.60 -10.62
C LYS A 7 5.34 -4.87 -10.69
N SER A 8 4.29 -5.55 -10.23
CA SER A 8 3.04 -4.92 -9.82
C SER A 8 3.38 -3.65 -9.04
N ASP A 9 3.00 -2.48 -9.54
CA ASP A 9 3.35 -1.22 -8.90
C ASP A 9 2.92 -1.26 -7.42
N PRO A 10 3.80 -0.89 -6.47
CA PRO A 10 3.48 -0.96 -5.05
C PRO A 10 2.32 -0.03 -4.73
N ILE A 11 1.37 -0.51 -3.93
CA ILE A 11 0.20 0.27 -3.54
C ILE A 11 0.65 1.49 -2.75
N ILE A 12 0.26 2.69 -3.19
CA ILE A 12 0.61 3.92 -2.46
C ILE A 12 -0.42 4.15 -1.35
N ILE A 13 0.08 4.31 -0.13
CA ILE A 13 -0.72 4.62 1.04
C ILE A 13 -0.32 6.01 1.53
N LYS A 14 -1.22 6.99 1.37
CA LYS A 14 -1.02 8.36 1.83
C LYS A 14 -1.40 8.46 3.31
N LYS A 15 -0.47 8.91 4.14
CA LYS A 15 -0.68 9.14 5.56
C LYS A 15 -1.00 10.61 5.80
N TYR A 16 -2.23 10.89 6.24
CA TYR A 16 -2.63 12.24 6.62
C TYR A 16 -2.44 12.47 8.13
N ALA A 17 -2.20 13.73 8.51
CA ALA A 17 -1.92 14.16 9.89
C ALA A 17 -2.95 13.66 10.94
N ASN A 18 -4.21 13.46 10.55
CA ASN A 18 -5.28 12.93 11.40
C ASN A 18 -5.24 11.39 11.58
N ARG A 19 -4.07 10.76 11.39
CA ARG A 19 -3.87 9.29 11.33
C ARG A 19 -4.71 8.59 10.25
N ARG A 20 -5.27 9.34 9.29
CA ARG A 20 -6.04 8.80 8.17
C ARG A 20 -5.07 8.20 7.15
N LEU A 21 -5.29 6.95 6.79
CA LEU A 21 -4.54 6.26 5.75
C LEU A 21 -5.44 6.12 4.53
N TYR A 22 -4.97 6.58 3.38
CA TYR A 22 -5.69 6.45 2.13
C TYR A 22 -4.92 5.56 1.18
N ASN A 23 -5.56 4.46 0.81
CA ASN A 23 -5.01 3.50 -0.14
C ASN A 23 -5.39 3.96 -1.55
N THR A 24 -4.40 4.27 -2.39
CA THR A 24 -4.65 4.68 -3.78
C THR A 24 -4.92 3.50 -4.72
N GLY A 25 -4.54 2.27 -4.33
CA GLY A 25 -4.84 1.06 -5.10
C GLY A 25 -6.31 0.68 -5.00
N SER A 26 -6.87 0.71 -3.79
CA SER A 26 -8.29 0.43 -3.51
C SER A 26 -9.16 1.69 -3.50
N SER A 27 -8.56 2.88 -3.70
CA SER A 27 -9.21 4.19 -3.60
C SER A 27 -10.12 4.33 -2.37
N SER A 28 -9.63 3.83 -1.23
CA SER A 28 -10.43 3.68 -0.01
C SER A 28 -9.62 4.04 1.22
N TYR A 29 -10.31 4.48 2.27
CA TYR A 29 -9.70 4.67 3.57
C TYR A 29 -9.49 3.32 4.25
N ILE A 30 -8.28 3.09 4.72
CA ILE A 30 -7.90 1.86 5.42
C ILE A 30 -7.51 2.17 6.85
N THR A 31 -7.59 1.16 7.71
CA THR A 31 -7.13 1.24 9.09
C THR A 31 -5.70 0.68 9.20
N LEU A 32 -5.08 0.87 10.37
CA LEU A 32 -3.81 0.22 10.70
C LEU A 32 -3.90 -1.31 10.69
N ASP A 33 -5.08 -1.86 10.99
CA ASP A 33 -5.32 -3.30 11.00
C ASP A 33 -5.23 -3.88 9.58
N HIS A 34 -5.86 -3.19 8.63
CA HIS A 34 -5.85 -3.57 7.21
C HIS A 34 -4.43 -3.52 6.61
N LEU A 35 -3.60 -2.56 7.04
CA LEU A 35 -2.17 -2.55 6.70
C LEU A 35 -1.45 -3.82 7.16
N GLY A 36 -1.76 -4.31 8.36
CA GLY A 36 -1.21 -5.54 8.90
C GLY A 36 -1.69 -6.79 8.18
N GLU A 37 -2.94 -6.81 7.71
CA GLU A 37 -3.47 -7.86 6.83
C GLU A 37 -2.76 -7.85 5.48
N MET A 38 -2.59 -6.67 4.86
CA MET A 38 -1.88 -6.50 3.59
C MET A 38 -0.42 -6.97 3.69
N THR A 39 0.26 -6.65 4.79
CA THR A 39 1.63 -7.13 5.06
C THR A 39 1.68 -8.65 5.17
N ARG A 40 0.72 -9.27 5.88
CA ARG A 40 0.63 -10.73 6.03
C ARG A 40 0.24 -11.45 4.73
N ALA A 41 -0.54 -10.80 3.88
CA ALA A 41 -0.92 -11.29 2.57
C ALA A 41 0.21 -11.17 1.53
N GLY A 42 1.34 -10.56 1.88
CA GLY A 42 2.47 -10.36 0.96
C GLY A 42 2.19 -9.28 -0.09
N VAL A 43 1.32 -8.32 0.23
CA VAL A 43 1.00 -7.21 -0.68
C VAL A 43 2.07 -6.13 -0.53
N ASP A 44 2.72 -5.78 -1.63
CA ASP A 44 3.68 -4.68 -1.68
C ASP A 44 2.96 -3.33 -1.62
N PHE A 45 3.25 -2.54 -0.58
CA PHE A 45 2.75 -1.19 -0.42
C PHE A 45 3.86 -0.24 0.02
N LYS A 46 3.69 1.03 -0.34
CA LYS A 46 4.58 2.13 0.04
C LYS A 46 3.79 3.18 0.79
N VAL A 47 4.18 3.42 2.04
CA VAL A 47 3.60 4.51 2.84
C VAL A 47 4.36 5.80 2.52
N ILE A 48 3.62 6.83 2.10
CA ILE A 48 4.13 8.17 1.87
C ILE A 48 3.46 9.18 2.82
N GLU A 49 4.20 10.24 3.15
CA GLU A 49 3.72 11.39 3.92
C GLU A 49 2.99 12.40 3.03
#